data_AF-C4FMA7-F1
#
_entry.id   AF-C4FMA7-F1
#
_cell.length_a   1.000
_cell.length_b   1.000
_cell.length_c   1.000
_cell.angle_alpha   90.00
_cell.angle_beta   90.00
_cell.angle_gamma   90.00
#
_symmetry.space_group_name_H-M   'P 1'
#
loop_
_entity.id
_entity.type
_entity.pdbx_description
1 polymer ?
#
loop_
_entity_poly.entity_id
_entity_poly.type
_entity_poly.pdbx_seq_one_letter_code
_entity_poly.pdbx_strand_id
1 'polypeptide(L)'
;NAKTEEPVRLRVEDFYPTEETIKMWKRFLDGDFVEVKTENTIDRITAKANPRHQERVIPFSEFTGFIKIRVHEGDKKELYDTIIRGIQLLEDDYLGGSGSRGYGKVKFIKEKILWTDYRKQPFEEKELDENEIANIYGA
;
A
#
# COMPACT_ATOMS: atom_id res chain seq x y z
N ASN A 1 -19.18 17.24 -4.64
CA ASN A 1 -18.25 16.43 -5.46
C ASN A 1 -18.35 16.88 -6.90
N ALA A 2 -17.49 17.82 -7.30
CA ALA A 2 -17.40 18.25 -8.69
C ALA A 2 -17.01 17.04 -9.54
N LYS A 3 -17.79 16.72 -10.57
CA LYS A 3 -17.38 15.80 -11.62
C LYS A 3 -16.29 16.52 -12.42
N THR A 4 -15.04 16.34 -12.04
CA THR A 4 -13.90 16.73 -12.86
C THR A 4 -13.85 15.78 -14.06
N GLU A 5 -13.83 16.36 -15.28
CA GLU A 5 -13.70 15.62 -16.55
C GLU A 5 -12.31 15.01 -16.75
N GLU A 6 -11.40 15.21 -15.80
CA GLU A 6 -10.04 14.69 -15.88
C GLU A 6 -10.00 13.17 -15.68
N PRO A 7 -9.28 12.43 -16.54
CA PRO A 7 -9.17 10.99 -16.43
C PRO A 7 -8.42 10.59 -15.16
N VAL A 8 -8.79 9.44 -14.59
CA VAL A 8 -8.12 8.88 -13.40
C VAL A 8 -6.64 8.64 -13.70
N ARG A 9 -5.77 9.27 -12.91
CA ARG A 9 -4.31 9.21 -13.05
C ARG A 9 -3.65 8.14 -12.20
N LEU A 10 -4.26 7.77 -11.09
CA LEU A 10 -3.72 6.83 -10.12
C LEU A 10 -4.67 5.65 -9.97
N ARG A 11 -4.15 4.44 -10.16
CA ARG A 11 -4.84 3.19 -9.81
C ARG A 11 -3.98 2.44 -8.81
N VAL A 12 -4.51 2.20 -7.62
CA VAL A 12 -3.92 1.30 -6.64
C VAL A 12 -4.62 -0.04 -6.78
N GLU A 13 -3.88 -1.08 -7.17
CA GLU A 13 -4.41 -2.45 -7.28
C GLU A 13 -4.39 -3.15 -5.92
N ASP A 14 -5.05 -4.30 -5.85
CA ASP A 14 -4.99 -5.16 -4.67
C ASP A 14 -3.55 -5.64 -4.44
N PHE A 15 -3.16 -5.68 -3.17
CA PHE A 15 -1.89 -6.25 -2.73
C PHE A 15 -2.16 -7.63 -2.13
N TYR A 16 -1.59 -8.67 -2.73
CA TYR A 16 -1.79 -10.06 -2.30
C TYR A 16 -0.59 -10.55 -1.48
N PRO A 17 -0.79 -11.44 -0.51
CA PRO A 17 0.31 -11.94 0.32
C PRO A 17 1.31 -12.72 -0.53
N THR A 18 2.59 -12.57 -0.22
CA THR A 18 3.65 -13.36 -0.86
C THR A 18 3.54 -14.84 -0.51
N GLU A 19 4.15 -15.71 -1.33
CA GLU A 19 4.20 -17.15 -1.02
C GLU A 19 4.85 -17.42 0.35
N GLU A 20 5.89 -16.66 0.69
CA GLU A 20 6.56 -16.75 1.99
C GLU A 20 5.64 -16.33 3.14
N THR A 21 4.85 -15.28 2.96
CA THR A 21 3.81 -14.86 3.92
C THR A 21 2.77 -15.96 4.11
N ILE A 22 2.30 -16.59 3.03
CA ILE A 22 1.33 -17.70 3.11
C ILE A 22 1.92 -18.91 3.85
N LYS A 23 3.18 -19.26 3.58
CA LYS A 23 3.90 -20.34 4.29
C LYS A 23 4.07 -20.00 5.77
N MET A 24 4.40 -18.76 6.09
CA MET A 24 4.50 -18.26 7.46
C MET A 24 3.16 -18.42 8.19
N TRP A 25 2.07 -17.91 7.62
CA TRP A 25 0.74 -18.02 8.24
C TRP A 25 0.37 -19.47 8.56
N LYS A 26 0.51 -20.38 7.60
CA LYS A 26 0.23 -21.82 7.77
C LYS A 26 1.08 -22.50 8.83
N ARG A 27 2.25 -21.95 9.18
CA ARG A 27 3.12 -22.49 10.22
C ARG A 27 2.75 -22.00 11.61
N PHE A 28 2.32 -20.74 11.72
CA PHE A 28 2.04 -20.09 13.01
C PHE A 28 0.61 -20.28 13.49
N LEU A 29 -0.31 -20.59 12.57
CA LEU A 29 -1.72 -20.73 12.85
C LEU A 29 -2.17 -22.11 12.34
N ASP A 30 -2.84 -22.88 13.19
CA ASP A 30 -3.41 -24.21 12.88
C ASP A 30 -4.61 -24.10 11.89
N GLY A 31 -4.40 -23.43 10.75
CA GLY A 31 -5.38 -23.23 9.69
C GLY A 31 -5.90 -21.79 9.53
N ASP A 32 -5.58 -20.87 10.44
CA ASP A 32 -5.98 -19.46 10.32
C ASP A 32 -4.95 -18.61 9.55
N PHE A 33 -5.38 -17.44 9.06
CA PHE A 33 -4.51 -16.47 8.34
C PHE A 33 -4.32 -15.15 9.11
N VAL A 34 -4.98 -15.02 10.26
CA VAL A 34 -4.96 -13.81 11.10
C VAL A 34 -4.76 -14.22 12.56
N GLU A 35 -4.06 -13.38 13.33
CA GLU A 35 -3.94 -13.57 14.78
C GLU A 35 -5.02 -12.77 15.52
N VAL A 36 -5.53 -13.32 16.62
CA VAL A 36 -6.49 -12.63 17.49
C VAL A 36 -5.71 -11.88 18.58
N LYS A 37 -5.65 -10.56 18.48
CA LYS A 37 -5.10 -9.73 19.55
C LYS A 37 -6.19 -9.35 20.54
N THR A 38 -5.94 -9.62 21.81
CA THR A 38 -6.79 -9.15 22.91
C THR A 38 -6.28 -7.81 23.40
N GLU A 39 -7.15 -6.81 23.40
CA GLU A 39 -6.91 -5.51 24.02
C GLU A 39 -7.86 -5.34 25.20
N ASN A 40 -7.44 -4.62 26.25
CA ASN A 40 -8.27 -4.43 27.43
C ASN A 40 -8.40 -2.95 27.76
N THR A 41 -9.64 -2.48 27.94
CA THR A 41 -9.88 -1.15 28.52
C THR A 41 -10.19 -1.33 30.00
N ILE A 42 -9.46 -0.64 30.87
CA ILE A 42 -9.64 -0.71 32.32
C ILE A 42 -10.41 0.53 32.78
N ASP A 43 -11.53 0.32 33.48
CA ASP A 43 -12.25 1.39 34.17
C ASP A 43 -11.36 1.99 35.26
N ARG A 44 -11.12 3.31 35.20
CA ARG A 44 -10.18 3.99 36.11
C ARG A 44 -10.68 4.10 37.55
N ILE A 45 -11.98 3.93 37.79
CA ILE A 45 -12.63 4.03 39.10
C ILE A 45 -12.81 2.64 39.68
N THR A 46 -13.39 1.72 38.92
CA THR A 46 -13.75 0.38 39.40
C THR A 46 -12.65 -0.66 39.19
N ALA A 47 -11.57 -0.30 38.49
CA ALA A 47 -10.49 -1.20 38.06
C ALA A 47 -10.97 -2.41 37.24
N LYS A 48 -12.21 -2.38 36.73
CA LYS A 48 -12.80 -3.48 35.98
C LYS A 48 -12.23 -3.52 34.55
N ALA A 49 -11.82 -4.71 34.14
CA ALA A 49 -11.39 -5.02 32.78
C ALA A 49 -12.59 -5.16 31.83
N ASN A 50 -12.45 -4.63 30.62
CA ASN A 50 -13.35 -4.84 29.49
C ASN A 50 -12.54 -5.28 28.25
N PRO A 51 -12.24 -6.59 28.13
CA PRO A 51 -11.44 -7.12 27.04
C PRO A 51 -12.20 -7.08 25.70
N ARG A 52 -11.47 -6.83 24.63
CA ARG A 52 -11.92 -6.86 23.24
C ARG A 52 -10.93 -7.69 22.43
N HIS A 53 -11.45 -8.46 21.51
CA HIS A 53 -10.66 -9.29 20.60
C HIS A 53 -10.74 -8.67 19.20
N GLN A 54 -9.59 -8.47 18.57
CA GLN A 54 -9.51 -7.96 17.20
C GLN A 54 -8.56 -8.86 16.40
N GLU A 55 -9.05 -9.35 15.27
CA GLU A 55 -8.20 -10.02 14.29
C GLU A 55 -7.25 -9.02 13.65
N ARG A 56 -6.00 -9.44 13.44
CA ARG A 56 -5.00 -8.67 12.72
C ARG A 56 -4.15 -9.57 11.87
N VAL A 57 -3.65 -9.01 10.77
CA VAL A 57 -2.61 -9.65 9.96
C VAL A 57 -1.37 -9.84 10.83
N ILE A 58 -0.73 -11.01 10.71
CA ILE A 58 0.49 -11.32 11.46
C ILE A 58 1.58 -10.28 11.13
N PRO A 59 2.29 -9.72 12.12
CA PRO A 59 3.44 -8.84 11.88
C PRO A 59 4.43 -9.46 10.90
N PHE A 60 5.10 -8.61 10.11
CA PHE A 60 6.06 -9.03 9.07
C PHE A 60 5.43 -9.79 7.89
N SER A 61 4.10 -9.82 7.78
CA SER A 61 3.45 -10.24 6.54
C SER A 61 3.75 -9.26 5.42
N GLU A 62 4.16 -9.79 4.27
CA GLU A 62 4.50 -9.03 3.08
C GLU A 62 3.42 -9.23 2.01
N PHE A 63 3.08 -8.15 1.32
CA PHE A 63 2.11 -8.14 0.25
C PHE A 63 2.69 -7.46 -0.98
N THR A 64 2.42 -8.02 -2.15
CA THR A 64 2.90 -7.51 -3.45
C THR A 64 1.70 -7.13 -4.32
N GLY A 65 1.83 -6.00 -5.01
CA GLY A 65 0.80 -5.44 -5.87
C GLY A 65 1.36 -4.29 -6.69
N PHE A 66 0.49 -3.62 -7.44
CA PHE A 66 0.89 -2.51 -8.32
C PHE A 66 0.17 -1.22 -7.99
N ILE A 67 0.94 -0.12 -8.01
CA ILE A 67 0.42 1.24 -8.11
C ILE A 67 0.71 1.73 -9.52
N LYS A 68 -0.33 2.02 -10.29
CA LYS A 68 -0.25 2.40 -11.71
C LYS A 68 -0.56 3.87 -11.87
N ILE A 69 0.35 4.57 -12.55
CA ILE A 69 0.24 6.00 -12.86
C ILE A 69 0.00 6.13 -14.36
N ARG A 70 -1.10 6.78 -14.74
CA ARG A 70 -1.42 7.09 -16.13
C ARG A 70 -0.95 8.50 -16.45
N VAL A 71 0.05 8.59 -17.31
CA VAL A 71 0.60 9.85 -17.80
C VAL A 71 -0.07 10.23 -19.12
N HIS A 72 -0.41 11.51 -19.29
CA HIS A 72 -0.95 12.10 -20.51
C HIS A 72 -0.11 13.32 -20.89
N GLU A 73 -0.32 13.81 -22.11
CA GLU A 73 0.31 15.02 -22.60
C GLU A 73 0.03 16.21 -21.66
N GLY A 74 1.08 16.97 -21.35
CA GLY A 74 1.03 18.13 -20.45
C GLY A 74 1.20 17.80 -18.95
N ASP A 75 1.18 16.52 -18.57
CA ASP A 75 1.56 16.14 -17.20
C ASP A 75 3.05 16.39 -16.95
N LYS A 76 3.40 16.51 -15.68
CA LYS A 76 4.77 16.75 -15.24
C LYS A 76 5.19 15.77 -14.14
N LYS A 77 6.50 15.65 -13.93
CA LYS A 77 7.12 14.73 -12.95
C LYS A 77 6.57 14.92 -11.54
N GLU A 78 6.09 16.11 -11.20
CA GLU A 78 5.45 16.44 -9.93
C GLU A 78 4.26 15.52 -9.60
N LEU A 79 3.60 14.92 -10.60
CA LEU A 79 2.59 13.90 -10.40
C LEU A 79 3.17 12.66 -9.69
N TYR A 80 4.29 12.14 -10.19
CA TYR A 80 5.01 11.03 -9.56
C TYR A 80 5.49 11.40 -8.17
N ASP A 81 6.10 12.58 -8.03
CA ASP A 81 6.67 13.04 -6.75
C ASP A 81 5.58 13.19 -5.67
N THR A 82 4.38 13.66 -6.07
CA THR A 82 3.21 13.75 -5.18
C THR A 82 2.77 12.38 -4.68
N ILE A 83 2.77 11.36 -5.55
CA ILE A 83 2.39 9.99 -5.18
C ILE A 83 3.42 9.39 -4.22
N ILE A 84 4.71 9.54 -4.50
CA ILE A 84 5.77 9.09 -3.59
C ILE A 84 5.68 9.78 -2.24
N ARG A 85 5.40 11.09 -2.23
CA ARG A 85 5.19 11.83 -0.97
C ARG A 85 4.00 11.29 -0.19
N GLY A 86 2.89 10.98 -0.88
CA GLY A 86 1.73 10.35 -0.26
C GLY A 86 2.04 8.99 0.38
N ILE A 87 2.84 8.16 -0.30
CA ILE A 87 3.31 6.88 0.24
C ILE A 87 4.15 7.08 1.51
N GLN A 88 5.10 8.02 1.50
CA GLN A 88 5.91 8.34 2.68
C GLN A 88 5.06 8.82 3.87
N LEU A 89 4.05 9.66 3.61
CA LEU A 89 3.13 10.12 4.66
C LEU A 89 2.31 8.97 5.23
N LEU A 90 1.91 8.01 4.39
CA LEU A 90 1.21 6.81 4.84
C LEU A 90 2.12 5.89 5.67
N GLU A 91 3.40 5.79 5.32
CA GLU A 91 4.40 5.08 6.13
C GLU A 91 4.60 5.75 7.49
N ASP A 92 4.56 7.08 7.58
CA ASP A 92 4.62 7.83 8.84
C ASP A 92 3.37 7.61 9.70
N ASP A 93 2.22 7.40 9.06
CA ASP A 93 0.92 7.13 9.68
C ASP A 93 0.58 5.63 9.74
N TYR A 94 -0.70 5.26 9.66
CA TYR A 94 -1.18 3.89 9.68
C TYR A 94 -2.20 3.59 8.57
N LEU A 95 -2.21 2.33 8.12
CA LEU A 95 -3.21 1.78 7.23
C LEU A 95 -4.28 1.01 8.03
N GLY A 96 -5.56 1.24 7.74
CA GLY A 96 -6.67 0.50 8.34
C GLY A 96 -7.10 1.03 9.71
N GLY A 97 -7.53 0.13 10.60
CA GLY A 97 -8.12 0.49 11.89
C GLY A 97 -7.13 0.52 13.07
N SER A 98 -7.54 1.15 14.17
CA SER A 98 -6.85 1.10 15.47
C SER A 98 -5.40 1.63 15.50
N GLY A 99 -5.02 2.51 14.56
CA GLY A 99 -3.67 3.05 14.44
C GLY A 99 -3.11 3.74 15.68
N SER A 100 -3.94 4.52 16.38
CA SER A 100 -3.58 5.16 17.65
C SER A 100 -3.21 4.18 18.76
N ARG A 101 -3.49 2.89 18.58
CA ARG A 101 -3.17 1.78 19.48
C ARG A 101 -2.03 0.90 18.95
N GLY A 102 -1.30 1.39 17.95
CA GLY A 102 -0.13 0.74 17.35
C GLY A 102 -0.45 -0.30 16.27
N TYR A 103 -1.63 -0.24 15.65
CA TYR A 103 -1.98 -1.09 14.50
C TYR A 103 -1.65 -0.39 13.18
N GLY A 104 -1.62 -1.14 12.09
CA GLY A 104 -1.59 -0.55 10.74
C GLY A 104 -0.27 0.07 10.32
N LYS A 105 0.82 -0.09 11.08
CA LYS A 105 2.14 0.37 10.63
C LYS A 105 2.57 -0.46 9.42
N VAL A 106 2.86 0.23 8.33
CA VAL A 106 3.29 -0.37 7.06
C VAL A 106 4.63 0.23 6.61
N LYS A 107 5.32 -0.51 5.76
CA LYS A 107 6.49 -0.04 5.02
C LYS A 107 6.31 -0.45 3.56
N PHE A 108 6.52 0.47 2.65
CA PHE A 108 6.50 0.23 1.22
C PHE A 108 7.93 -0.04 0.74
N ILE A 109 8.07 -1.11 -0.04
CA ILE A 109 9.32 -1.44 -0.71
C ILE A 109 9.03 -1.36 -2.20
N LYS A 110 9.74 -0.46 -2.87
CA LYS A 110 9.67 -0.35 -4.33
C LYS A 110 10.53 -1.46 -4.92
N GLU A 111 9.89 -2.46 -5.51
CA GLU A 111 10.62 -3.54 -6.18
C GLU A 111 11.09 -3.10 -7.57
N LYS A 112 10.16 -2.57 -8.38
CA LYS A 112 10.40 -2.21 -9.78
C LYS A 112 9.57 -1.01 -10.20
N ILE A 113 10.05 -0.29 -11.20
CA ILE A 113 9.28 0.73 -11.92
C ILE A 113 9.14 0.24 -13.35
N LEU A 114 7.90 0.07 -13.80
CA LEU A 114 7.59 -0.45 -15.12
C LEU A 114 6.89 0.64 -15.94
N TRP A 115 7.30 0.78 -17.20
CA TRP A 115 6.76 1.77 -18.12
C TRP A 115 6.36 1.14 -19.45
N THR A 116 5.17 1.54 -19.92
CA THR A 116 4.62 1.14 -21.21
C THR A 116 4.08 2.37 -21.93
N ASP A 117 4.68 2.71 -23.07
CA ASP A 117 4.19 3.81 -23.92
C ASP A 117 3.08 3.29 -24.85
N TYR A 118 1.82 3.46 -24.42
CA TYR A 118 0.63 3.03 -25.17
C TYR A 118 0.41 3.80 -26.49
N ARG A 119 1.26 4.78 -26.84
CA ARG A 119 1.22 5.46 -28.14
C ARG A 119 2.00 4.69 -29.23
N LYS A 120 2.89 3.77 -28.84
CA LYS A 120 3.79 3.03 -29.75
C LYS A 120 3.40 1.56 -29.80
N GLN A 121 3.40 0.99 -31.00
CA GLN A 121 3.25 -0.46 -31.21
C GLN A 121 4.58 -1.07 -31.68
N PRO A 122 4.96 -2.27 -31.19
CA PRO A 122 4.24 -3.08 -30.19
C PRO A 122 4.27 -2.45 -28.79
N PHE A 123 3.29 -2.79 -27.95
CA PHE A 123 3.29 -2.39 -26.55
C PHE A 123 4.38 -3.17 -25.82
N GLU A 124 5.42 -2.48 -25.38
CA GLU A 124 6.54 -3.05 -24.65
C GLU A 124 6.60 -2.45 -23.24
N GLU A 125 6.62 -3.32 -22.24
CA GLU A 125 6.90 -2.94 -20.87
C GLU A 125 8.42 -2.92 -20.64
N LYS A 126 8.91 -1.84 -20.05
CA LYS A 126 10.33 -1.61 -19.78
C LYS A 126 10.51 -1.29 -18.31
N GLU A 127 11.50 -1.92 -17.69
CA GLU A 127 11.95 -1.54 -16.35
C GLU A 127 12.72 -0.23 -16.45
N LEU A 128 12.44 0.70 -15.55
CA LEU A 128 13.06 2.02 -15.49
C LEU A 128 13.77 2.25 -14.16
N ASP A 129 14.86 2.99 -14.21
CA ASP A 129 15.43 3.64 -13.04
C ASP A 129 14.68 4.93 -12.71
N GLU A 130 14.70 5.35 -11.44
CA GLU A 130 14.02 6.58 -10.99
C GLU A 130 14.48 7.83 -11.73
N ASN A 131 15.76 7.88 -12.13
CA ASN A 131 16.33 9.00 -12.87
C ASN A 131 15.76 9.12 -14.29
N GLU A 132 15.19 8.04 -14.83
CA GLU A 132 14.61 8.02 -16.17
C GLU A 132 13.17 8.52 -16.20
N ILE A 133 12.50 8.62 -15.04
CA ILE A 133 11.09 9.07 -14.95
C ILE A 133 10.90 10.45 -15.55
N ALA A 134 11.87 11.37 -15.38
CA ALA A 134 11.77 12.71 -15.94
C ALA A 134 11.63 12.70 -17.47
N ASN A 135 12.19 11.70 -18.16
CA ASN A 135 12.13 11.56 -19.61
C ASN A 135 10.73 11.18 -20.11
N ILE A 136 9.87 10.68 -19.22
CA ILE A 136 8.46 10.35 -19.55
C ILE A 136 7.64 11.63 -19.74
N TYR A 137 7.92 12.68 -18.97
CA TYR A 137 7.08 13.87 -18.82
C TYR A 137 7.40 15.01 -19.80
N GLY A 138 7.97 14.71 -20.97
CA GLY A 138 8.37 15.73 -21.95
C GLY A 138 8.43 15.23 -23.38
N ALA A 139 7.78 14.10 -23.68
CA ALA A 139 7.77 13.44 -24.97
C ALA A 139 6.39 13.41 -25.61
#